data_AF-A0A7V8XFF0-F1
#
_entry.id   AF-A0A7V8XFF0-F1
#
_cell.length_a   1.000
_cell.length_b   1.000
_cell.length_c   1.000
_cell.angle_alpha   90.00
_cell.angle_beta   90.00
_cell.angle_gamma   90.00
#
_symmetry.space_group_name_H-M   'P 1'
#
loop_
_entity.id
_entity.type
_entity.pdbx_description
1 polymer ?
#
loop_
_entity_poly.entity_id
_entity_poly.type
_entity_poly.pdbx_seq_one_letter_code
_entity_poly.pdbx_strand_id
1 'polypeptide(L)'
;MTMMSFRVSSDDAASVTRWAKALGVDRSWLLRDALRLHLVRLAGERDIDAWVALPRTEDERTLETIADWGPAEAWSDWADAAG
;
A
#
# COMPACT_ATOMS: atom_id res chain seq x y z
N MET A 1 -12.70 22.14 8.45
CA MET A 1 -11.99 22.24 7.15
C MET A 1 -10.79 23.14 7.33
N THR A 2 -9.58 22.66 7.07
CA THR A 2 -8.38 23.50 7.07
C THR A 2 -7.96 23.72 5.62
N MET A 3 -7.82 24.97 5.20
CA MET A 3 -7.34 25.31 3.86
C MET A 3 -5.81 25.37 3.88
N MET A 4 -5.17 24.62 2.98
CA MET A 4 -3.72 24.69 2.73
C MET A 4 -3.49 25.32 1.36
N SER A 5 -2.59 26.30 1.30
CA SER A 5 -2.11 26.88 0.05
C SER A 5 -0.62 26.59 -0.09
N PHE A 6 -0.21 26.26 -1.30
CA PHE A 6 1.19 26.02 -1.65
C PHE A 6 1.41 26.47 -3.09
N ARG A 7 2.66 26.80 -3.41
CA ARG A 7 3.05 27.15 -4.78
C ARG A 7 3.38 25.87 -5.55
N VAL A 8 2.98 25.82 -6.81
CA VAL A 8 3.33 24.76 -7.76
C VAL A 8 3.89 25.39 -9.02
N SER A 9 4.61 24.60 -9.82
CA SER A 9 5.02 25.01 -11.15
C SER A 9 3.78 25.25 -12.04
N SER A 10 3.93 26.06 -13.09
CA SER A 10 2.89 26.23 -14.11
C SER A 10 2.50 24.91 -14.77
N ASP A 11 3.48 24.03 -14.94
CA ASP A 11 3.34 22.78 -15.68
C ASP A 11 2.56 21.75 -14.88
N ASP A 12 2.81 21.70 -13.56
CA ASP A 12 2.03 20.89 -12.63
C ASP A 12 0.59 21.40 -12.53
N ALA A 13 0.40 22.73 -12.43
CA ALA A 13 -0.93 23.33 -12.39
C ALA A 13 -1.75 23.02 -13.66
N ALA A 14 -1.10 23.07 -14.83
CA ALA A 14 -1.71 22.70 -16.10
C ALA A 14 -2.05 21.20 -16.14
N SER A 15 -1.15 20.34 -15.65
CA SER A 15 -1.36 18.90 -15.60
C SER A 15 -2.52 18.50 -14.68
N VAL A 16 -2.60 19.08 -13.48
CA VAL A 16 -3.72 18.89 -12.55
C VAL A 16 -5.03 19.32 -13.19
N THR A 17 -5.04 20.45 -13.89
CA THR A 17 -6.25 20.96 -14.56
C THR A 17 -6.69 20.01 -15.69
N ARG A 18 -5.75 19.52 -16.50
CA ARG A 18 -6.03 18.56 -17.58
C ARG A 18 -6.62 17.26 -17.04
N TRP A 19 -6.00 16.69 -16.00
CA TRP A 19 -6.44 15.42 -15.43
C TRP A 19 -7.76 15.54 -14.66
N ALA A 20 -7.95 16.62 -13.89
CA ALA A 20 -9.22 16.88 -13.22
C ALA A 20 -10.38 16.97 -14.22
N LYS A 21 -10.16 17.65 -15.35
CA LYS A 21 -11.14 17.72 -16.45
C LYS A 21 -11.40 16.34 -17.07
N ALA A 22 -10.34 15.58 -17.37
CA ALA A 22 -10.48 14.25 -17.98
C ALA A 22 -11.23 13.26 -17.08
N LEU A 23 -11.06 13.38 -15.77
CA LEU A 23 -11.71 12.54 -14.76
C LEU A 23 -13.09 13.06 -14.32
N GLY A 24 -13.48 14.27 -14.72
CA GLY A 24 -14.75 14.88 -14.32
C GLY A 24 -14.81 15.25 -12.83
N VAL A 25 -13.66 15.54 -12.21
CA VAL A 25 -13.55 15.83 -10.77
C VAL A 25 -12.99 17.23 -10.53
N ASP A 26 -13.16 17.74 -9.31
CA ASP A 26 -12.53 19.01 -8.91
C ASP A 26 -11.02 18.85 -8.67
N ARG A 27 -10.24 19.90 -8.92
CA ARG A 27 -8.78 19.91 -8.69
C ARG A 27 -8.43 19.65 -7.24
N SER A 28 -9.20 20.20 -6.30
CA SER A 28 -8.96 19.97 -4.88
C SER A 28 -9.23 18.53 -4.49
N TRP A 29 -10.15 17.85 -5.17
CA TRP A 29 -10.42 16.43 -4.95
C TRP A 29 -9.22 15.60 -5.40
N LEU A 30 -8.74 15.83 -6.63
CA LEU A 30 -7.59 15.12 -7.20
C LEU A 30 -6.33 15.29 -6.34
N LEU A 31 -6.03 16.51 -5.91
CA LEU A 31 -4.86 16.79 -5.07
C LEU A 31 -4.97 16.18 -3.67
N ARG A 32 -6.17 16.21 -3.06
CA ARG A 32 -6.41 15.59 -1.75
C ARG A 32 -6.30 14.07 -1.82
N ASP A 33 -6.79 13.45 -2.89
CA ASP A 33 -6.68 12.00 -3.05
C ASP A 33 -5.22 11.56 -3.26
N ALA A 34 -4.48 12.27 -4.12
CA ALA A 34 -3.05 12.02 -4.30
C ALA A 34 -2.26 12.20 -2.99
N LEU A 35 -2.54 13.25 -2.22
CA LEU A 35 -1.93 13.47 -0.90
C LEU A 35 -2.27 12.34 0.06
N ARG A 36 -3.54 11.90 0.11
CA ARG A 36 -3.98 10.81 0.97
C ARG A 36 -3.25 9.50 0.63
N LEU A 37 -3.14 9.15 -0.65
CA LEU A 37 -2.41 7.97 -1.10
C LEU A 37 -0.93 8.04 -0.71
N HIS A 38 -0.31 9.21 -0.85
CA HIS A 38 1.08 9.40 -0.46
C HIS A 38 1.29 9.28 1.06
N LEU A 39 0.40 9.86 1.87
CA LEU A 39 0.46 9.74 3.33
C LEU A 39 0.28 8.30 3.79
N VAL A 40 -0.65 7.55 3.18
CA VAL A 40 -0.83 6.11 3.47
C VAL A 40 0.43 5.33 3.14
N ARG A 41 1.08 5.63 2.01
CA ARG A 41 2.35 5.01 1.65
C ARG A 41 3.45 5.32 2.67
N LEU A 42 3.62 6.58 3.06
CA LEU A 42 4.62 6.97 4.06
C LEU A 42 4.36 6.33 5.42
N ALA A 43 3.10 6.19 5.82
CA ALA A 43 2.73 5.47 7.04
C ALA A 43 3.12 3.99 6.93
N GLY A 44 2.77 3.34 5.81
CA GLY A 44 3.13 1.94 5.57
C GLY A 44 4.64 1.69 5.52
N GLU A 45 5.42 2.56 4.89
CA GLU A 45 6.89 2.47 4.88
C GLU A 45 7.46 2.55 6.31
N ARG A 46 6.93 3.46 7.14
CA ARG A 46 7.33 3.58 8.55
C ARG A 46 6.87 2.40 9.40
N ASP A 47 5.70 1.86 9.12
CA ASP A 47 5.20 0.67 9.80
C ASP A 47 6.09 -0.54 9.47
N ILE A 48 6.51 -0.71 8.22
CA ILE A 48 7.47 -1.77 7.82
C ILE A 48 8.80 -1.58 8.56
N ASP A 49 9.35 -0.36 8.59
CA ASP A 49 10.59 -0.08 9.31
C ASP A 49 10.45 -0.34 10.82
N ALA A 50 9.30 0.00 11.41
CA ALA A 50 9.00 -0.30 12.81
C ALA A 50 8.85 -1.81 13.06
N TRP A 51 8.19 -2.54 12.16
CA TRP A 51 8.05 -3.99 12.19
C TRP A 51 9.39 -4.72 12.05
N VAL A 52 10.31 -4.20 11.23
CA VAL A 52 11.67 -4.75 11.07
C VAL A 52 12.56 -4.45 12.29
N ALA A 53 12.37 -3.27 12.91
CA ALA A 53 13.15 -2.85 14.07
C ALA A 53 12.70 -3.49 15.40
N LEU A 54 11.47 -4.01 15.46
CA LEU A 54 10.95 -4.69 16.64
C LEU A 54 11.58 -6.09 16.76
N PRO A 55 12.16 -6.45 17.92
CA PRO A 55 12.53 -7.83 18.18
C PRO A 55 11.27 -8.70 18.08
N ARG A 56 11.31 -9.74 17.23
CA ARG A 56 10.17 -10.64 17.05
C ARG A 56 9.72 -11.23 18.38
N THR A 57 8.41 -11.25 18.56
CA THR A 57 7.78 -11.84 19.75
C THR A 57 8.02 -13.36 19.77
N GLU A 58 7.83 -13.99 20.94
CA GLU A 58 8.02 -15.44 21.08
C GLU A 58 7.08 -16.24 20.15
N ASP A 59 5.86 -15.74 19.96
CA ASP A 59 4.86 -16.33 19.05
C ASP A 59 5.32 -16.23 17.58
N GLU A 60 5.92 -15.11 17.17
CA GLU A 60 6.48 -14.92 15.82
C GLU A 60 7.74 -15.75 15.56
N ARG A 61 8.55 -16.01 16.60
CA ARG A 61 9.67 -16.96 16.52
C ARG A 61 9.20 -18.41 16.40
N THR A 62 8.05 -18.74 16.99
CA THR A 62 7.44 -20.07 16.83
C THR A 62 7.04 -20.34 15.38
N LEU A 63 6.61 -19.32 14.62
CA LEU A 63 6.29 -19.45 13.19
C LEU A 63 7.50 -19.76 12.30
N GLU A 64 8.72 -19.34 12.68
CA GLU A 64 9.95 -19.75 11.97
C GLU A 64 10.25 -21.24 12.16
N THR A 65 9.82 -21.82 13.28
CA THR A 65 9.97 -23.27 13.53
C THR A 65 9.07 -24.08 12.58
N ILE A 66 7.97 -23.47 12.12
CA ILE A 66 7.06 -24.11 11.16
C ILE A 66 7.62 -24.02 9.73
N ALA A 67 8.67 -23.24 9.44
CA ALA A 67 9.22 -23.09 8.08
C ALA A 67 9.75 -24.38 7.42
N ASP A 68 9.71 -25.51 8.11
CA ASP A 68 9.80 -26.84 7.52
C ASP A 68 8.43 -27.30 6.97
N TRP A 69 7.71 -26.39 6.29
CA TRP A 69 6.63 -26.82 5.40
C TRP A 69 7.34 -27.54 4.27
N GLY A 70 7.37 -28.87 4.35
CA GLY A 70 7.90 -29.74 3.31
C GLY A 70 7.35 -29.33 1.93
N PRO A 71 8.02 -29.75 0.84
CA PRO A 71 7.73 -29.27 -0.51
C PRO A 71 6.23 -29.24 -0.75
N ALA A 72 5.70 -28.07 -1.09
CA ALA A 72 4.27 -27.90 -1.31
C ALA A 72 3.84 -28.94 -2.35
N GLU A 73 3.02 -29.90 -1.92
CA GLU A 73 2.42 -30.88 -2.82
C GLU A 73 1.75 -30.13 -3.96
N ALA A 74 1.92 -30.63 -5.18
CA ALA A 74 1.26 -30.02 -6.32
C ALA A 74 -0.23 -30.12 -6.06
N TRP A 75 -0.97 -29.02 -6.26
CA TRP A 75 -2.42 -29.01 -6.02
C TRP A 75 -3.17 -30.06 -6.87
N SER A 76 -2.50 -30.65 -7.88
CA SER A 76 -2.94 -31.82 -8.63
C SER A 76 -3.09 -33.10 -7.81
N ASP A 77 -2.31 -33.28 -6.73
CA ASP A 77 -2.31 -34.50 -5.92
C ASP A 77 -3.60 -34.63 -5.09
N TRP A 78 -4.35 -33.53 -4.96
CA TRP A 78 -5.62 -33.46 -4.24
C TRP A 78 -6.83 -33.71 -5.13
N ALA A 79 -6.64 -33.83 -6.46
CA ALA A 79 -7.74 -34.06 -7.41
C ALA A 79 -8.45 -35.40 -7.18
N ASP A 80 -7.73 -36.40 -6.65
CA ASP A 80 -8.28 -37.74 -6.39
C ASP A 80 -8.98 -37.86 -5.02
N ALA A 81 -8.92 -36.83 -4.17
CA ALA A 81 -9.50 -36.84 -2.83
C ALA A 81 -11.04 -36.61 -2.81
N ALA A 82 -11.63 -36.29 -3.96
CA ALA A 82 -13.07 -36.06 -4.14
C ALA A 82 -13.78 -37.23 -4.86
N GLY A 83 -13.24 -38.45 -4.75
CA GLY A 83 -13.86 -39.68 -5.26
C GLY A 83 -15.26 -39.95 -4.70
#